data_AF-A0AAD4Q6B2-F1
#
_entry.id   AF-A0AAD4Q6B2-F1
#
_cell.length_a   1.000
_cell.length_b   1.000
_cell.length_c   1.000
_cell.angle_alpha   90.00
_cell.angle_beta   90.00
_cell.angle_gamma   90.00
#
_symmetry.space_group_name_H-M   'P 1'
#
loop_
_entity.id
_entity.type
_entity.pdbx_description
1 polymer ?
#
loop_
_entity_poly.entity_id
_entity_poly.type
_entity_poly.pdbx_seq_one_letter_code
_entity_poly.pdbx_strand_id
1 'polypeptide(L)'
;MSASLLQRHAAQSLRAEPIPDPALSLNSPIVQNGRTLTFSELPEWMKDNEFILSGYRGELNSWQKCLDSVFGYLHNETVNIHTHLHASVLFVVLLLTFNTSYFKSYEDVSWADHAVFVVFLSSAAFCLFCSAFFHMSSSHSKEVAVRCNSLDYSGIIVLIMGSVYPCLYYGFFCEPHYELCYLLLFTAAGLASAYFVLSPEYRGPTGRHARTKVFISFGLCGVLPVFHLVLSQGINVLEEMGFNWMIAAGAMYIAGATL
;
A
#
# COMPACT_ATOMS: atom_id res chain seq x y z
N MET A 1 -19.49 -12.59 -42.19
CA MET A 1 -18.99 -13.17 -40.92
C MET A 1 -20.08 -12.95 -39.89
N SER A 2 -20.87 -13.99 -39.69
CA SER A 2 -22.28 -13.93 -39.30
C SER A 2 -22.49 -14.05 -37.78
N ALA A 3 -23.65 -13.56 -37.35
CA ALA A 3 -24.21 -13.61 -36.00
C ALA A 3 -24.17 -14.99 -35.28
N SER A 4 -23.77 -16.07 -35.97
CA SER A 4 -23.64 -17.41 -35.40
C SER A 4 -22.45 -17.57 -34.44
N LEU A 5 -21.40 -16.75 -34.53
CA LEU A 5 -20.27 -16.78 -33.58
C LEU A 5 -20.64 -16.13 -32.24
N LEU A 6 -21.40 -15.03 -32.27
CA LEU A 6 -21.87 -14.35 -31.06
C LEU A 6 -22.92 -15.18 -30.31
N GLN A 7 -23.79 -15.91 -31.01
CA GLN A 7 -24.72 -16.86 -30.38
C GLN A 7 -24.00 -18.06 -29.73
N ARG A 8 -22.87 -18.52 -30.27
CA ARG A 8 -22.08 -19.60 -29.66
C ARG A 8 -21.37 -19.16 -28.38
N HIS A 9 -20.91 -17.91 -28.30
CA HIS A 9 -20.35 -17.36 -27.06
C HIS A 9 -21.42 -17.12 -25.98
N ALA A 10 -22.61 -16.64 -26.36
CA ALA A 10 -23.72 -16.43 -25.42
C ALA A 10 -24.31 -17.74 -24.87
N ALA A 11 -24.25 -18.84 -25.63
CA ALA A 11 -24.69 -20.16 -25.17
C ALA A 11 -23.69 -20.84 -24.23
N GLN A 12 -22.41 -20.48 -24.26
CA GLN A 12 -21.40 -20.99 -23.32
C GLN A 12 -21.43 -20.30 -21.95
N SER A 13 -21.91 -19.05 -21.87
CA SER A 13 -22.04 -18.32 -20.60
C SER A 13 -23.28 -18.68 -19.76
N LEU A 14 -24.13 -19.59 -20.24
CA LEU A 14 -25.35 -20.06 -19.57
C LEU A 14 -25.23 -21.48 -18.98
N ARG A 15 -24.04 -22.09 -19.04
CA ARG A 15 -23.78 -23.28 -18.21
C ARG A 15 -23.61 -22.81 -16.78
N ALA A 16 -24.62 -23.09 -15.96
CA ALA A 16 -24.49 -22.99 -14.51
C ALA A 16 -23.19 -23.70 -14.09
N GLU A 17 -22.33 -22.99 -13.36
CA GLU A 17 -21.19 -23.63 -12.73
C GLU A 17 -21.71 -24.79 -11.86
N PRO A 18 -21.04 -25.95 -11.85
CA PRO A 18 -21.44 -27.05 -11.00
C PRO A 18 -21.52 -26.56 -9.56
N ILE A 19 -22.65 -26.81 -8.89
CA ILE A 19 -22.78 -26.59 -7.46
C ILE A 19 -21.63 -27.38 -6.80
N PRO A 20 -20.75 -26.73 -6.01
CA PRO A 20 -19.63 -27.43 -5.39
C PRO A 20 -20.16 -28.60 -4.58
N ASP A 21 -19.61 -29.79 -4.81
CA ASP A 21 -19.93 -30.98 -4.02
C ASP A 21 -19.65 -30.67 -2.53
N PRO A 22 -20.66 -30.77 -1.63
CA PRO A 22 -20.47 -30.55 -0.20
C PRO A 22 -19.38 -31.44 0.40
N ALA A 23 -19.08 -32.60 -0.21
CA ALA A 23 -17.99 -33.47 0.23
C ALA A 23 -16.59 -32.94 -0.14
N LEU A 24 -16.47 -32.08 -1.17
CA LEU A 24 -15.20 -31.44 -1.53
C LEU A 24 -14.88 -30.22 -0.67
N SER A 25 -15.90 -29.51 -0.16
CA SER A 25 -15.70 -28.42 0.81
C SER A 25 -15.35 -28.92 2.22
N LEU A 26 -15.63 -30.19 2.51
CA LEU A 26 -15.31 -30.87 3.78
C LEU A 26 -13.87 -31.36 3.89
N ASN A 27 -13.10 -31.36 2.78
CA ASN A 27 -11.68 -31.73 2.73
C ASN A 27 -10.73 -30.54 2.59
N SER A 28 -11.21 -29.29 2.72
CA SER A 28 -10.29 -28.18 2.98
C SER A 28 -9.54 -28.53 4.27
N PRO A 29 -8.21 -28.50 4.31
CA PRO A 29 -7.46 -28.83 5.52
C PRO A 29 -7.80 -27.78 6.57
N ILE A 30 -8.83 -28.03 7.37
CA ILE A 30 -9.19 -27.25 8.54
C ILE A 30 -7.97 -27.34 9.45
N VAL A 31 -7.29 -26.21 9.63
CA VAL A 31 -6.04 -26.11 10.39
C VAL A 31 -6.25 -26.68 11.79
N GLN A 32 -5.60 -27.81 12.04
CA GLN A 32 -5.33 -28.34 13.37
C GLN A 32 -4.18 -27.51 13.99
N ASN A 33 -4.42 -26.99 15.19
CA ASN A 33 -3.52 -26.21 16.06
C ASN A 33 -2.03 -26.12 15.61
N GLY A 34 -1.62 -24.94 15.14
CA GLY A 34 -0.21 -24.56 14.99
C GLY A 34 0.57 -25.20 13.84
N ARG A 35 -0.04 -26.10 13.04
CA ARG A 35 0.60 -26.62 11.82
C ARG A 35 0.51 -25.60 10.68
N THR A 36 1.66 -25.25 10.12
CA THR A 36 1.76 -24.50 8.86
C THR A 36 1.71 -25.43 7.64
N LEU A 37 1.35 -24.88 6.49
CA LEU A 37 1.18 -25.58 5.21
C LEU A 37 2.37 -25.34 4.28
N THR A 38 2.56 -26.27 3.34
CA THR A 38 3.42 -26.12 2.16
C THR A 38 2.70 -25.37 1.03
N PHE A 39 3.43 -24.81 0.08
CA PHE A 39 2.85 -24.09 -1.07
C PHE A 39 1.89 -24.96 -1.89
N SER A 40 2.19 -26.26 -2.04
CA SER A 40 1.34 -27.23 -2.74
C SER A 40 0.03 -27.53 -2.03
N GLU A 41 -0.02 -27.38 -0.70
CA GLU A 41 -1.22 -27.62 0.11
C GLU A 41 -2.17 -26.41 0.14
N LEU A 42 -1.73 -25.24 -0.35
CA LEU A 42 -2.55 -24.03 -0.34
C LEU A 42 -3.72 -24.10 -1.34
N PRO A 43 -4.88 -23.50 -0.99
CA PRO A 43 -5.90 -23.24 -1.99
C PRO A 43 -5.37 -22.24 -3.03
N GLU A 44 -5.86 -22.36 -4.26
CA GLU A 44 -5.32 -21.63 -5.41
C GLU A 44 -5.32 -20.10 -5.22
N TRP A 45 -6.30 -19.56 -4.50
CA TRP A 45 -6.41 -18.12 -4.24
C TRP A 45 -5.33 -17.59 -3.27
N MET A 46 -4.67 -18.45 -2.49
CA MET A 46 -3.60 -18.09 -1.54
C MET A 46 -2.19 -18.26 -2.13
N LYS A 47 -2.05 -18.85 -3.31
CA LYS A 47 -0.75 -19.09 -3.96
C LYS A 47 -0.24 -17.82 -4.64
N ASP A 48 0.54 -17.02 -3.92
CA ASP A 48 1.10 -15.76 -4.44
C ASP A 48 2.59 -15.86 -4.86
N ASN A 49 3.40 -16.64 -4.15
CA ASN A 49 4.84 -16.74 -4.41
C ASN A 49 5.32 -18.20 -4.31
N GLU A 50 5.60 -18.82 -5.46
CA GLU A 50 6.04 -20.22 -5.57
C GLU A 50 7.44 -20.49 -4.99
N PHE A 51 8.24 -19.45 -4.73
CA PHE A 51 9.57 -19.59 -4.14
C PHE A 51 9.55 -19.77 -2.62
N ILE A 52 8.42 -19.48 -1.95
CA ILE A 52 8.23 -19.77 -0.54
C ILE A 52 7.58 -21.16 -0.44
N LEU A 53 8.33 -22.16 0.02
CA LEU A 53 7.90 -23.57 -0.10
C LEU A 53 7.02 -24.04 1.06
N SER A 54 7.12 -23.41 2.24
CA SER A 54 6.43 -23.82 3.47
C SER A 54 6.28 -22.69 4.47
N GLY A 55 5.54 -22.94 5.54
CA GLY A 55 5.33 -21.98 6.62
C GLY A 55 4.04 -21.17 6.45
N TYR A 56 3.16 -21.56 5.54
CA TYR A 56 1.92 -20.85 5.31
C TYR A 56 0.87 -21.11 6.38
N ARG A 57 0.04 -20.10 6.64
CA ARG A 57 -1.22 -20.31 7.35
C ARG A 57 -2.24 -20.89 6.38
N GLY A 58 -3.04 -21.85 6.83
CA GLY A 58 -4.23 -22.28 6.10
C GLY A 58 -5.36 -21.25 6.20
N GLU A 59 -6.46 -21.49 5.48
CA GLU A 59 -7.65 -20.65 5.54
C GLU A 59 -8.31 -20.76 6.93
N LEU A 60 -8.38 -19.63 7.65
CA LEU A 60 -8.80 -19.59 9.06
C LEU A 60 -10.28 -19.26 9.25
N ASN A 61 -10.90 -18.55 8.29
CA ASN A 61 -12.30 -18.10 8.31
C ASN A 61 -12.74 -17.47 9.65
N SER A 62 -11.80 -16.81 10.34
CA SER A 62 -12.03 -16.22 11.66
C SER A 62 -11.03 -15.10 11.94
N TRP A 63 -11.56 -13.91 12.23
CA TRP A 63 -10.76 -12.76 12.68
C TRP A 63 -9.97 -13.05 13.95
N GLN A 64 -10.58 -13.76 14.91
CA GLN A 64 -9.90 -14.13 16.15
C GLN A 64 -8.68 -15.00 15.86
N LYS A 65 -8.82 -16.04 15.03
CA LYS A 65 -7.67 -16.89 14.66
C LYS A 65 -6.59 -16.12 13.89
N CYS A 66 -6.98 -15.16 13.05
CA CYS A 66 -6.03 -14.30 12.35
C CYS A 66 -5.25 -13.42 13.35
N LEU A 67 -5.94 -12.82 14.33
CA LEU A 67 -5.32 -12.06 15.42
C LEU A 67 -4.41 -12.93 16.29
N ASP A 68 -4.88 -14.11 16.69
CA ASP A 68 -4.11 -15.08 17.48
C ASP A 68 -2.82 -15.48 16.75
N SER A 69 -2.84 -15.58 15.42
CA SER A 69 -1.65 -15.93 14.64
C SER A 69 -0.52 -14.90 14.69
N VAL A 70 -0.83 -13.62 14.97
CA VAL A 70 0.17 -12.53 15.03
C VAL A 70 1.25 -12.82 16.09
N PHE A 71 0.85 -13.38 17.23
CA PHE A 71 1.75 -13.69 18.36
C PHE A 71 1.77 -15.18 18.73
N GLY A 72 0.93 -16.01 18.11
CA GLY A 72 0.74 -17.41 18.50
C GLY A 72 1.81 -18.37 17.98
N TYR A 73 2.33 -18.15 16.76
CA TYR A 73 3.34 -19.01 16.13
C TYR A 73 4.01 -18.30 14.94
N LEU A 74 5.14 -18.85 14.47
CA LEU A 74 5.86 -18.33 13.30
C LEU A 74 5.27 -18.88 11.99
N HIS A 75 5.09 -18.00 11.01
CA HIS A 75 4.60 -18.32 9.67
C HIS A 75 5.18 -17.35 8.63
N ASN A 76 4.91 -17.60 7.35
CA ASN A 76 5.46 -16.86 6.21
C ASN A 76 5.13 -15.35 6.19
N GLU A 77 4.13 -14.92 6.97
CA GLU A 77 3.69 -13.51 7.08
C GLU A 77 4.16 -12.84 8.38
N THR A 78 4.82 -13.55 9.30
CA THR A 78 5.17 -13.00 10.62
C THR A 78 6.01 -11.73 10.48
N VAL A 79 7.05 -11.74 9.64
CA VAL A 79 7.92 -10.56 9.43
C VAL A 79 7.14 -9.42 8.77
N ASN A 80 6.29 -9.71 7.77
CA ASN A 80 5.48 -8.69 7.10
C ASN A 80 4.54 -7.98 8.09
N ILE A 81 3.90 -8.73 8.99
CA ILE A 81 3.02 -8.16 10.02
C ILE A 81 3.84 -7.31 11.00
N HIS A 82 4.88 -7.87 11.61
CA HIS A 82 5.59 -7.21 12.70
C HIS A 82 6.40 -6.00 12.25
N THR A 83 7.02 -6.04 11.08
CA THR A 83 7.78 -4.89 10.56
C THR A 83 6.87 -3.67 10.38
N HIS A 84 5.68 -3.87 9.79
CA HIS A 84 4.75 -2.77 9.54
C HIS A 84 3.93 -2.39 10.79
N LEU A 85 3.58 -3.34 11.66
CA LEU A 85 2.84 -3.04 12.90
C LEU A 85 3.66 -2.17 13.85
N HIS A 86 4.91 -2.54 14.13
CA HIS A 86 5.77 -1.76 15.02
C HIS A 86 6.10 -0.39 14.41
N ALA A 87 6.32 -0.32 13.09
CA ALA A 87 6.52 0.95 12.41
C ALA A 87 5.27 1.84 12.48
N SER A 88 4.06 1.29 12.33
CA SER A 88 2.82 2.04 12.49
C SER A 88 2.68 2.62 13.90
N VAL A 89 2.97 1.83 14.95
CA VAL A 89 2.99 2.31 16.34
C VAL A 89 4.01 3.44 16.52
N LEU A 90 5.21 3.31 15.96
CA LEU A 90 6.22 4.36 15.99
C LEU A 90 5.70 5.66 15.36
N PHE A 91 5.09 5.60 14.17
CA PHE A 91 4.55 6.78 13.50
C PHE A 91 3.35 7.40 14.25
N VAL A 92 2.53 6.60 14.94
CA VAL A 92 1.50 7.12 15.85
C VAL A 92 2.12 7.85 17.03
N VAL A 93 3.17 7.30 17.66
CA VAL A 93 3.89 7.98 18.74
C VAL A 93 4.50 9.30 18.26
N LEU A 94 5.14 9.30 17.08
CA LEU A 94 5.64 10.53 16.46
C LEU A 94 4.52 11.53 16.20
N LEU A 95 3.38 11.10 15.64
CA LEU A 95 2.21 11.96 15.41
C LEU A 95 1.66 12.59 16.70
N LEU A 96 1.69 11.87 17.83
CA LEU A 96 1.20 12.38 19.11
C LEU A 96 2.21 13.28 19.83
N THR A 97 3.50 13.17 19.50
CA THR A 97 4.60 13.83 20.23
C THR A 97 5.36 14.88 19.43
N PHE A 98 5.16 14.98 18.10
CA PHE A 98 5.99 15.86 17.27
C PHE A 98 5.85 17.33 17.68
N ASN A 99 4.63 17.77 18.03
CA ASN A 99 4.41 19.15 18.40
C ASN A 99 5.20 19.53 19.67
N THR A 100 5.12 18.70 20.71
CA THR A 100 5.82 18.95 21.97
C THR A 100 7.33 18.75 21.85
N SER A 101 7.77 17.84 20.99
CA SER A 101 9.18 17.46 20.85
C SER A 101 9.96 18.36 19.89
N TYR A 102 9.29 18.93 18.88
CA TYR A 102 9.95 19.69 17.82
C TYR A 102 9.39 21.11 17.66
N PHE A 103 8.08 21.32 17.72
CA PHE A 103 7.48 22.61 17.32
C PHE A 103 7.37 23.61 18.48
N LYS A 104 7.15 23.13 19.72
CA LYS A 104 6.98 23.98 20.90
C LYS A 104 8.14 24.95 21.16
N SER A 105 9.34 24.66 20.66
CA SER A 105 10.53 25.48 20.81
C SER A 105 10.65 26.63 19.80
N TYR A 106 9.80 26.68 18.78
CA TYR A 106 9.80 27.70 17.76
C TYR A 106 8.60 28.64 17.95
N GLU A 107 8.85 29.95 17.91
CA GLU A 107 7.80 30.96 18.13
C GLU A 107 6.92 31.18 16.88
N ASP A 108 7.48 30.94 15.68
CA ASP A 108 6.85 31.25 14.39
C ASP A 108 6.25 30.03 13.68
N VAL A 109 5.63 29.11 14.41
CA VAL A 109 4.98 27.93 13.81
C VAL A 109 3.51 28.21 13.51
N SER A 110 3.12 28.15 12.25
CA SER A 110 1.73 28.33 11.82
C SER A 110 0.92 27.04 11.99
N TRP A 111 -0.41 27.17 11.86
CA TRP A 111 -1.28 25.98 11.81
C TRP A 111 -1.03 25.13 10.57
N ALA A 112 -0.55 25.73 9.46
CA ALA A 112 -0.27 25.03 8.22
C ALA A 112 0.97 24.12 8.36
N ASP A 113 2.00 24.58 9.07
CA ASP A 113 3.15 23.76 9.45
C ASP A 113 2.70 22.50 10.21
N HIS A 114 1.80 22.66 11.17
CA HIS A 114 1.23 21.51 11.89
C HIS A 114 0.44 20.60 10.96
N ALA A 115 -0.38 21.16 10.07
CA ALA A 115 -1.23 20.41 9.18
C ALA A 115 -0.41 19.51 8.24
N VAL A 116 0.67 20.02 7.63
CA VAL A 116 1.49 19.22 6.70
C VAL A 116 2.22 18.08 7.40
N PHE A 117 2.72 18.30 8.62
CA PHE A 117 3.32 17.23 9.43
C PHE A 117 2.29 16.19 9.90
N VAL A 118 1.10 16.62 10.32
CA VAL A 118 -0.01 15.72 10.66
C VAL A 118 -0.39 14.87 9.46
N VAL A 119 -0.51 15.45 8.27
CA VAL A 119 -0.80 14.74 7.03
C VAL A 119 0.28 13.68 6.74
N PHE A 120 1.56 14.05 6.79
CA PHE A 120 2.65 13.11 6.56
C PHE A 120 2.65 11.97 7.60
N LEU A 121 2.69 12.28 8.88
CA LEU A 121 2.80 11.28 9.95
C LEU A 121 1.58 10.36 10.01
N SER A 122 0.37 10.91 9.82
CA SER A 122 -0.85 10.10 9.75
C SER A 122 -0.91 9.23 8.50
N SER A 123 -0.44 9.72 7.34
CA SER A 123 -0.36 8.92 6.12
C SER A 123 0.58 7.73 6.26
N ALA A 124 1.72 7.92 6.92
CA ALA A 124 2.68 6.85 7.21
C ALA A 124 2.11 5.83 8.19
N ALA A 125 1.52 6.30 9.31
CA ALA A 125 0.86 5.43 10.27
C ALA A 125 -0.26 4.60 9.61
N PHE A 126 -1.08 5.23 8.76
CA PHE A 126 -2.17 4.59 8.03
C PHE A 126 -1.66 3.54 7.04
N CYS A 127 -0.67 3.87 6.20
CA CYS A 127 -0.09 2.93 5.23
C CYS A 127 0.44 1.67 5.92
N LEU A 128 1.27 1.85 6.96
CA LEU A 128 1.87 0.76 7.70
C LEU A 128 0.81 -0.08 8.44
N PHE A 129 -0.21 0.57 9.00
CA PHE A 129 -1.34 -0.13 9.62
C PHE A 129 -2.12 -0.96 8.61
N CYS A 130 -2.51 -0.39 7.46
CA CYS A 130 -3.24 -1.09 6.42
C CYS A 130 -2.49 -2.31 5.92
N SER A 131 -1.17 -2.20 5.77
CA SER A 131 -0.32 -3.31 5.36
C SER A 131 -0.23 -4.41 6.44
N ALA A 132 0.04 -4.05 7.70
CA ALA A 132 0.03 -5.00 8.80
C ALA A 132 -1.33 -5.70 8.96
N PHE A 133 -2.43 -4.95 8.79
CA PHE A 133 -3.80 -5.47 8.84
C PHE A 133 -4.09 -6.42 7.68
N PHE A 134 -3.62 -6.12 6.47
CA PHE A 134 -3.71 -7.04 5.33
C PHE A 134 -2.95 -8.32 5.59
N HIS A 135 -1.66 -8.24 5.94
CA HIS A 135 -0.86 -9.43 6.20
C HIS A 135 -1.39 -10.25 7.37
N MET A 136 -1.99 -9.63 8.40
CA MET A 136 -2.70 -10.35 9.45
C MET A 136 -3.90 -11.12 8.92
N SER A 137 -4.72 -10.47 8.08
CA SER A 137 -6.01 -10.99 7.60
C SER A 137 -5.94 -11.80 6.29
N SER A 138 -4.77 -11.90 5.67
CA SER A 138 -4.58 -12.57 4.36
C SER A 138 -4.99 -14.05 4.35
N SER A 139 -4.99 -14.71 5.52
CA SER A 139 -5.44 -16.09 5.70
C SER A 139 -6.91 -16.22 6.14
N HIS A 140 -7.71 -15.15 6.16
CA HIS A 140 -9.11 -15.21 6.61
C HIS A 140 -9.99 -15.97 5.61
N SER A 141 -10.33 -15.33 4.50
CA SER A 141 -11.09 -15.86 3.36
C SER A 141 -10.71 -15.08 2.12
N LYS A 142 -11.02 -15.60 0.93
CA LYS A 142 -10.70 -14.95 -0.35
C LYS A 142 -11.23 -13.52 -0.43
N GLU A 143 -12.47 -13.29 -0.02
CA GLU A 143 -13.13 -11.97 -0.11
C GLU A 143 -12.48 -10.97 0.85
N VAL A 144 -12.16 -11.40 2.07
CA VAL A 144 -11.49 -10.54 3.06
C VAL A 144 -10.09 -10.19 2.59
N ALA A 145 -9.31 -11.19 2.15
CA ALA A 145 -7.96 -10.97 1.65
C ALA A 145 -7.93 -9.97 0.48
N VAL A 146 -8.85 -10.09 -0.48
CA VAL A 146 -8.95 -9.16 -1.63
C VAL A 146 -9.28 -7.73 -1.18
N ARG A 147 -10.23 -7.56 -0.24
CA ARG A 147 -10.62 -6.24 0.28
C ARG A 147 -9.49 -5.60 1.08
N CYS A 148 -8.85 -6.36 1.96
CA CYS A 148 -7.75 -5.87 2.79
C CYS A 148 -6.50 -5.57 1.94
N ASN A 149 -6.21 -6.33 0.89
CA ASN A 149 -5.14 -6.01 -0.06
C ASN A 149 -5.41 -4.69 -0.80
N SER A 150 -6.68 -4.40 -1.09
CA SER A 150 -7.06 -3.10 -1.69
C SER A 150 -6.83 -1.94 -0.71
N LEU A 151 -7.04 -2.14 0.59
CA LEU A 151 -6.71 -1.15 1.62
C LEU A 151 -5.20 -0.95 1.75
N ASP A 152 -4.41 -2.02 1.66
CA ASP A 152 -2.94 -1.95 1.68
C ASP A 152 -2.42 -1.10 0.50
N TYR A 153 -2.87 -1.39 -0.72
CA TYR A 153 -2.53 -0.57 -1.90
C TYR A 153 -2.98 0.89 -1.77
N SER A 154 -4.13 1.15 -1.15
CA SER A 154 -4.59 2.51 -0.87
C SER A 154 -3.65 3.21 0.11
N GLY A 155 -3.15 2.49 1.11
CA GLY A 155 -2.15 2.97 2.07
C GLY A 155 -0.90 3.50 1.38
N ILE A 156 -0.34 2.76 0.42
CA ILE A 156 0.85 3.17 -0.35
C ILE A 156 0.60 4.52 -1.05
N ILE A 157 -0.55 4.68 -1.70
CA ILE A 157 -0.91 5.92 -2.41
C ILE A 157 -1.03 7.09 -1.44
N VAL A 158 -1.71 6.88 -0.32
CA VAL A 158 -1.90 7.89 0.73
C VAL A 158 -0.56 8.34 1.31
N LEU A 159 0.37 7.41 1.56
CA LEU A 159 1.73 7.74 2.02
C LEU A 159 2.53 8.53 0.98
N ILE A 160 2.51 8.11 -0.30
CA ILE A 160 3.20 8.87 -1.36
C ILE A 160 2.68 10.31 -1.40
N MET A 161 1.36 10.51 -1.39
CA MET A 161 0.76 11.84 -1.32
C MET A 161 1.19 12.62 -0.06
N GLY A 162 1.00 12.02 1.12
CA GLY A 162 1.29 12.68 2.39
C GLY A 162 2.76 13.02 2.58
N SER A 163 3.68 12.26 1.99
CA SER A 163 5.13 12.54 2.02
C SER A 163 5.53 13.74 1.15
N VAL A 164 4.80 14.01 0.07
CA VAL A 164 5.11 15.10 -0.87
C VAL A 164 4.53 16.44 -0.41
N TYR A 165 3.44 16.44 0.36
CA TYR A 165 2.77 17.69 0.76
C TYR A 165 3.65 18.64 1.58
N PRO A 166 4.40 18.19 2.61
CA PRO A 166 5.36 19.05 3.29
C PRO A 166 6.44 19.60 2.35
N CYS A 167 6.94 18.78 1.42
CA CYS A 167 7.95 19.19 0.45
C CYS A 167 7.44 20.30 -0.47
N LEU A 168 6.19 20.22 -0.92
CA LEU A 168 5.56 21.25 -1.74
C LEU A 168 5.28 22.52 -0.94
N TYR A 169 4.77 22.39 0.28
CA TYR A 169 4.48 23.49 1.19
C TYR A 169 5.73 24.31 1.49
N TYR A 170 6.81 23.67 1.97
CA TYR A 170 8.04 24.39 2.29
C TYR A 170 8.80 24.82 1.02
N GLY A 171 8.79 24.02 -0.05
CA GLY A 171 9.46 24.38 -1.30
C GLY A 171 8.87 25.62 -1.97
N PHE A 172 7.54 25.76 -1.97
CA PHE A 172 6.85 26.91 -2.57
C PHE A 172 6.28 27.88 -1.54
N PHE A 173 6.86 27.93 -0.33
CA PHE A 173 6.34 28.73 0.78
C PHE A 173 6.13 30.22 0.42
N CYS A 174 7.04 30.79 -0.37
CA CYS A 174 6.94 32.18 -0.84
C CYS A 174 6.07 32.36 -2.11
N GLU A 175 5.66 31.26 -2.74
CA GLU A 175 4.98 31.22 -4.04
C GLU A 175 3.71 30.36 -3.98
N PRO A 176 2.68 30.80 -3.21
CA PRO A 176 1.52 29.96 -2.87
C PRO A 176 0.67 29.52 -4.07
N HIS A 177 0.76 30.23 -5.20
CA HIS A 177 0.10 29.83 -6.44
C HIS A 177 0.68 28.51 -6.98
N TYR A 178 2.01 28.35 -6.97
CA TYR A 178 2.65 27.11 -7.43
C TYR A 178 2.46 25.98 -6.43
N GLU A 179 2.50 26.28 -5.13
CA GLU A 179 2.17 25.33 -4.06
C GLU A 179 0.79 24.69 -4.32
N LEU A 180 -0.25 25.51 -4.44
CA LEU A 180 -1.61 25.03 -4.67
C LEU A 180 -1.74 24.24 -5.98
N CYS A 181 -1.12 24.73 -7.05
CA CYS A 181 -1.14 24.05 -8.34
C CYS A 181 -0.55 22.63 -8.25
N TYR A 182 0.64 22.48 -7.65
CA TYR A 182 1.27 21.18 -7.50
C TYR A 182 0.53 20.27 -6.52
N LEU A 183 -0.01 20.80 -5.42
CA LEU A 183 -0.84 20.01 -4.51
C LEU A 183 -2.06 19.42 -5.23
N LEU A 184 -2.75 20.22 -6.04
CA LEU A 184 -3.91 19.76 -6.82
C LEU A 184 -3.52 18.72 -7.88
N LEU A 185 -2.44 18.97 -8.64
CA LEU A 185 -1.94 18.04 -9.65
C LEU A 185 -1.51 16.72 -9.04
N PHE A 186 -0.79 16.75 -7.92
CA PHE A 186 -0.32 15.55 -7.23
C PHE A 186 -1.48 14.76 -6.62
N THR A 187 -2.48 15.47 -6.07
CA THR A 187 -3.75 14.87 -5.61
C THR A 187 -4.47 14.16 -6.75
N ALA A 188 -4.61 14.82 -7.91
CA ALA A 188 -5.25 14.23 -9.08
C ALA A 188 -4.49 12.99 -9.59
N ALA A 189 -3.15 13.04 -9.62
CA ALA A 189 -2.32 11.90 -9.97
C ALA A 189 -2.46 10.73 -8.97
N GLY A 190 -2.61 11.02 -7.68
CA GLY A 190 -2.89 10.01 -6.65
C GLY A 190 -4.25 9.35 -6.82
N LEU A 191 -5.30 10.13 -7.11
CA LEU A 191 -6.63 9.61 -7.41
C LEU A 191 -6.65 8.74 -8.69
N ALA A 192 -5.93 9.17 -9.74
CA ALA A 192 -5.77 8.38 -10.95
C ALA A 192 -5.04 7.07 -10.65
N SER A 193 -3.96 7.11 -9.87
CA SER A 193 -3.22 5.93 -9.43
C SER A 193 -4.10 4.96 -8.64
N ALA A 194 -4.96 5.47 -7.75
CA ALA A 194 -5.91 4.67 -6.98
C ALA A 194 -6.94 4.01 -7.90
N TYR A 195 -7.49 4.73 -8.87
CA TYR A 195 -8.40 4.17 -9.86
C TYR A 195 -7.78 2.98 -10.60
N PHE A 196 -6.53 3.12 -11.08
CA PHE A 196 -5.83 2.05 -11.79
C PHE A 196 -5.51 0.86 -10.87
N VAL A 197 -4.90 1.11 -9.72
CA VAL A 197 -4.40 0.05 -8.82
C VAL A 197 -5.53 -0.74 -8.16
N LEU A 198 -6.66 -0.07 -7.84
CA LEU A 198 -7.79 -0.70 -7.16
C LEU A 198 -8.79 -1.36 -8.13
N SER A 199 -8.61 -1.14 -9.44
CA SER A 199 -9.43 -1.75 -10.48
C SER A 199 -9.34 -3.29 -10.43
N PRO A 200 -10.47 -4.02 -10.57
CA PRO A 200 -10.50 -5.47 -10.61
C PRO A 200 -9.54 -6.11 -11.62
N GLU A 201 -9.28 -5.44 -12.74
CA GLU A 201 -8.43 -5.91 -13.84
C GLU A 201 -6.98 -6.14 -13.40
N TYR A 202 -6.47 -5.30 -12.49
CA TYR A 202 -5.07 -5.33 -12.06
C TYR A 202 -4.86 -6.07 -10.74
N ARG A 203 -5.84 -6.81 -10.21
CA ARG A 203 -5.75 -7.44 -8.88
C ARG A 203 -4.91 -8.73 -8.84
N GLY A 204 -4.84 -9.46 -9.94
CA GLY A 204 -4.14 -10.76 -10.00
C GLY A 204 -2.61 -10.64 -9.93
N PRO A 205 -1.89 -11.77 -9.82
CA PRO A 205 -0.43 -11.83 -9.89
C PRO A 205 0.13 -11.23 -11.19
N THR A 206 -0.58 -11.41 -12.31
CA THR A 206 -0.25 -10.82 -13.62
C THR A 206 -0.27 -9.30 -13.62
N GLY A 207 -1.07 -8.69 -12.75
CA GLY A 207 -1.15 -7.23 -12.57
C GLY A 207 -0.01 -6.65 -11.72
N ARG A 208 0.83 -7.47 -11.07
CA ARG A 208 1.86 -7.02 -10.12
C ARG A 208 2.78 -5.96 -10.74
N HIS A 209 3.35 -6.26 -11.91
CA HIS A 209 4.24 -5.32 -12.60
C HIS A 209 3.54 -4.04 -13.05
N ALA A 210 2.26 -4.09 -13.40
CA ALA A 210 1.49 -2.90 -13.75
C ALA A 210 1.30 -2.00 -12.53
N ARG A 211 0.91 -2.56 -11.38
CA ARG A 211 0.78 -1.83 -10.11
C ARG A 211 2.11 -1.19 -9.69
N THR A 212 3.20 -1.94 -9.73
CA THR A 212 4.55 -1.42 -9.42
C THR A 212 4.92 -0.25 -10.33
N LYS A 213 4.66 -0.36 -11.65
CA LYS A 213 4.92 0.74 -12.58
C LYS A 213 4.10 2.00 -12.26
N VAL A 214 2.83 1.85 -11.86
CA VAL A 214 1.99 2.98 -11.46
C VAL A 214 2.55 3.65 -10.20
N PHE A 215 2.92 2.87 -9.18
CA PHE A 215 3.54 3.42 -7.96
C PHE A 215 4.88 4.12 -8.23
N ILE A 216 5.74 3.53 -9.06
CA ILE A 216 7.01 4.16 -9.48
C ILE A 216 6.74 5.47 -10.20
N SER A 217 5.86 5.45 -11.20
CA SER A 217 5.53 6.64 -12.00
C SER A 217 4.93 7.74 -11.14
N PHE A 218 4.07 7.38 -10.19
CA PHE A 218 3.44 8.33 -9.28
C PHE A 218 4.46 9.00 -8.34
N GLY A 219 5.39 8.22 -7.75
CA GLY A 219 6.48 8.78 -6.96
C GLY A 219 7.39 9.71 -7.77
N LEU A 220 7.70 9.33 -9.02
CA LEU A 220 8.54 10.15 -9.93
C LEU A 220 7.89 11.47 -10.35
N CYS A 221 6.57 11.64 -10.22
CA CYS A 221 5.93 12.94 -10.41
C CYS A 221 6.51 14.02 -9.48
N GLY A 222 7.11 13.64 -8.33
CA GLY A 222 7.79 14.54 -7.42
C GLY A 222 9.05 15.21 -7.99
N VAL A 223 9.61 14.70 -9.10
CA VAL A 223 10.78 15.32 -9.76
C VAL A 223 10.40 16.66 -10.41
N LEU A 224 9.17 16.79 -10.92
CA LEU A 224 8.71 18.00 -11.62
C LEU A 224 8.70 19.26 -10.73
N PRO A 225 8.07 19.27 -9.54
CA PRO A 225 8.08 20.44 -8.66
C PRO A 225 9.50 20.80 -8.20
N VAL A 226 10.36 19.81 -7.95
CA VAL A 226 11.75 20.06 -7.55
C VAL A 226 12.56 20.70 -8.68
N PHE A 227 12.39 20.23 -9.92
CA PHE A 227 13.01 20.86 -11.07
C PHE A 227 12.56 22.31 -11.25
N HIS A 228 11.25 22.58 -11.12
CA HIS A 228 10.74 23.95 -11.15
C HIS A 228 11.36 24.80 -10.03
N LEU A 229 11.42 24.27 -8.81
CA LEU A 229 11.96 24.98 -7.65
C LEU A 229 13.43 25.41 -7.86
N VAL A 230 14.25 24.55 -8.45
CA VAL A 230 15.63 24.89 -8.82
C VAL A 230 15.69 25.99 -9.90
N LEU A 231 14.78 25.96 -10.88
CA LEU A 231 14.73 26.99 -11.91
C LEU A 231 14.26 28.35 -11.38
N SER A 232 13.35 28.37 -10.40
CA SER A 232 12.80 29.62 -9.85
C SER A 232 13.67 30.23 -8.76
N GLN A 233 14.29 29.42 -7.90
CA GLN A 233 15.02 29.88 -6.71
C GLN A 233 16.54 29.62 -6.78
N GLY A 234 17.02 28.92 -7.80
CA GLY A 234 18.42 28.54 -7.96
C GLY A 234 18.80 27.26 -7.21
N ILE A 235 20.04 26.80 -7.36
CA ILE A 235 20.48 25.49 -6.85
C ILE A 235 20.58 25.42 -5.32
N ASN A 236 20.73 26.55 -4.63
CA ASN A 236 20.92 26.59 -3.18
C ASN A 236 19.69 26.06 -2.42
N VAL A 237 18.50 26.14 -3.01
CA VAL A 237 17.26 25.60 -2.44
C VAL A 237 17.35 24.08 -2.17
N LEU A 238 18.21 23.36 -2.89
CA LEU A 238 18.42 21.93 -2.71
C LEU A 238 18.96 21.60 -1.30
N GLU A 239 19.82 22.45 -0.73
CA GLU A 239 20.31 22.24 0.63
C GLU A 239 19.22 22.49 1.66
N GLU A 240 18.43 23.57 1.48
CA GLU A 240 17.35 23.96 2.39
C GLU A 240 16.21 22.93 2.44
N MET A 241 15.88 22.29 1.32
CA MET A 241 14.86 21.23 1.26
C MET A 241 15.34 19.85 1.73
N GLY A 242 16.63 19.71 2.08
CA GLY A 242 17.21 18.42 2.41
C GLY A 242 17.28 17.45 1.22
N PHE A 243 17.63 17.95 0.02
CA PHE A 243 17.61 17.18 -1.23
C PHE A 243 18.34 15.83 -1.18
N ASN A 244 19.43 15.74 -0.42
CA ASN A 244 20.15 14.47 -0.22
C ASN A 244 19.27 13.39 0.43
N TRP A 245 18.41 13.76 1.38
CA TRP A 245 17.44 12.85 2.00
C TRP A 245 16.36 12.43 1.01
N MET A 246 15.95 13.34 0.12
CA MET A 246 14.99 13.03 -0.92
C MET A 246 15.56 12.08 -1.98
N ILE A 247 16.82 12.24 -2.38
CA ILE A 247 17.52 11.26 -3.24
C ILE A 247 17.59 9.91 -2.53
N ALA A 248 17.99 9.87 -1.26
CA ALA A 248 18.07 8.64 -0.50
C ALA A 248 16.70 7.94 -0.41
N ALA A 249 15.62 8.70 -0.16
CA ALA A 249 14.24 8.20 -0.18
C ALA A 249 13.84 7.66 -1.55
N GLY A 250 14.13 8.39 -2.62
CA GLY A 250 13.87 7.94 -4.00
C GLY A 250 14.65 6.67 -4.36
N ALA A 251 15.91 6.58 -3.96
CA ALA A 251 16.73 5.39 -4.15
C ALA A 251 16.17 4.17 -3.39
N MET A 252 15.78 4.35 -2.13
CA MET A 252 15.12 3.31 -1.34
C MET A 252 13.80 2.86 -1.97
N TYR A 253 13.02 3.81 -2.50
CA TYR A 253 11.75 3.52 -3.16
C TYR A 253 11.92 2.68 -4.43
N ILE A 254 12.86 3.06 -5.30
CA ILE A 254 13.16 2.30 -6.52
C ILE A 254 13.76 0.94 -6.20
N ALA A 255 14.72 0.88 -5.28
CA ALA A 255 15.34 -0.39 -4.86
C ALA A 255 14.27 -1.35 -4.31
N GLY A 256 13.43 -0.89 -3.38
CA GLY A 256 12.35 -1.68 -2.81
C GLY A 256 11.33 -2.17 -3.86
N ALA A 257 11.02 -1.36 -4.86
CA ALA A 257 10.09 -1.75 -5.93
C ALA A 257 10.67 -2.80 -6.92
N THR A 258 11.99 -3.00 -6.92
CA THR A 258 12.69 -3.92 -7.83
C THR A 258 13.09 -5.26 -7.19
N LEU A 259 12.95 -5.40 -5.87
CA LEU A 259 13.14 -6.64 -5.12
C LEU A 259 11.88 -7.52 -5.16
#